data_AF-A0A8B9XSV6-F1
#
_entry.id   AF-A0A8B9XSV6-F1
#
_cell.length_a   1.000
_cell.length_b   1.000
_cell.length_c   1.000
_cell.angle_alpha   90.00
_cell.angle_beta   90.00
_cell.angle_gamma   90.00
#
_symmetry.space_group_name_H-M   'P 1'
#
loop_
_entity.id
_entity.type
_entity.pdbx_description
1 polymer ?
#
loop_
_entity_poly.entity_id
_entity_poly.type
_entity_poly.pdbx_seq_one_letter_code
_entity_poly.pdbx_strand_id
1 'polypeptide(L)'
;MEGPASPARAPGALPYYVAFSQLLGLIVVAMTGAWLGMYRGGIAWESALQFNVHPLCMIIGLVFLQGDALLVYRVFRNEAKRTTKVLHGLLHVFAFVIALVGLVAVFEHHRKKGYADLYSLHSWCGILVFALFFAQDQVQ
;
A
#
# COMPACT_ATOMS: atom_id res chain seq x y z
N MET A 1 -47.09 6.94 3.98
CA MET A 1 -46.47 5.70 3.45
C MET A 1 -45.13 6.09 2.87
N GLU A 2 -44.06 5.96 3.63
CA GLU A 2 -42.70 6.16 3.11
C GLU A 2 -42.31 4.86 2.39
N GLY A 3 -42.15 4.93 1.06
CA GLY A 3 -41.74 3.78 0.26
C GLY A 3 -40.33 3.34 0.63
N PRO A 4 -40.01 2.03 0.55
CA PRO A 4 -38.66 1.56 0.80
C PRO A 4 -37.68 2.24 -0.17
N ALA A 5 -36.65 2.87 0.38
CA ALA A 5 -35.61 3.53 -0.40
C ALA A 5 -34.95 2.50 -1.34
N SER A 6 -35.11 2.69 -2.65
CA SER A 6 -34.44 1.86 -3.65
C SER A 6 -32.93 1.89 -3.44
N PRO A 7 -32.24 0.74 -3.39
CA PRO A 7 -30.80 0.72 -3.22
C PRO A 7 -30.16 1.44 -4.43
N ALA A 8 -29.40 2.50 -4.16
CA ALA A 8 -28.77 3.32 -5.19
C ALA A 8 -27.94 2.42 -6.12
N ARG A 9 -28.31 2.27 -7.40
CA ARG A 9 -27.61 1.38 -8.34
C ARG A 9 -26.15 1.83 -8.48
N ALA A 10 -25.19 0.93 -8.28
CA ALA A 10 -23.81 1.25 -8.63
C ALA A 10 -23.77 1.59 -10.13
N PRO A 11 -23.05 2.63 -10.57
CA PRO A 11 -22.86 2.85 -11.99
C PRO A 11 -22.26 1.58 -12.60
N GLY A 12 -22.86 1.05 -13.67
CA GLY A 12 -22.46 -0.24 -14.27
C GLY A 12 -20.99 -0.29 -14.71
N ALA A 13 -20.32 0.86 -14.80
CA ALA A 13 -18.91 1.02 -15.10
C ALA A 13 -17.95 0.75 -13.91
N LEU A 14 -18.43 0.82 -12.66
CA LEU A 14 -17.61 0.65 -11.45
C LEU A 14 -16.78 -0.66 -11.44
N PRO A 15 -17.33 -1.86 -11.72
CA PRO A 15 -16.52 -3.07 -11.74
C PRO A 15 -15.42 -3.05 -12.80
N TYR A 16 -15.63 -2.39 -13.94
CA TYR A 16 -14.61 -2.25 -14.98
C TYR A 16 -13.46 -1.35 -14.52
N TYR A 17 -13.75 -0.22 -13.87
CA TYR A 17 -12.72 0.64 -13.29
C TYR A 17 -11.93 -0.06 -12.19
N VAL A 18 -12.60 -0.84 -11.34
CA VAL A 18 -11.94 -1.64 -10.31
C VAL A 18 -11.03 -2.67 -10.95
N ALA A 19 -11.53 -3.48 -11.89
CA ALA A 19 -10.72 -4.49 -12.58
C ALA A 19 -9.51 -3.87 -13.29
N PHE A 20 -9.69 -2.71 -13.94
CA PHE A 20 -8.59 -1.98 -14.57
C PHE A 20 -7.56 -1.49 -13.54
N SER A 21 -7.99 -0.93 -12.41
CA SER A 21 -7.08 -0.50 -11.34
C SER A 21 -6.30 -1.66 -10.73
N GLN A 22 -6.94 -2.82 -10.55
CA GLN A 22 -6.29 -4.04 -10.06
C GLN A 22 -5.23 -4.54 -11.04
N LEU A 23 -5.55 -4.57 -12.33
CA LEU A 23 -4.60 -4.96 -13.38
C LEU A 23 -3.39 -4.03 -13.38
N LEU A 24 -3.61 -2.71 -13.35
CA LEU A 24 -2.53 -1.73 -13.27
C LEU A 24 -1.68 -1.90 -12.01
N GLY A 25 -2.31 -2.10 -10.86
CA GLY A 25 -1.62 -2.33 -9.59
C GLY A 25 -0.71 -3.55 -9.65
N LEU A 26 -1.22 -4.68 -10.13
CA LEU A 26 -0.45 -5.92 -10.30
C LEU A 26 0.69 -5.74 -11.30
N ILE A 27 0.47 -5.02 -12.41
CA ILE A 27 1.52 -4.70 -13.38
C ILE A 27 2.63 -3.87 -12.72
N VAL A 28 2.29 -2.85 -11.93
CA VAL A 28 3.29 -2.00 -11.24
C VAL A 28 4.10 -2.83 -10.23
N VAL A 29 3.45 -3.70 -9.46
CA VAL A 29 4.12 -4.61 -8.52
C VAL A 29 5.06 -5.57 -9.26
N ALA A 30 4.57 -6.21 -10.33
CA ALA A 30 5.36 -7.15 -11.13
C ALA A 30 6.54 -6.46 -11.82
N MET A 31 6.32 -5.28 -12.40
CA MET A 31 7.37 -4.49 -13.05
C MET A 31 8.43 -4.04 -12.04
N THR A 32 8.02 -3.65 -10.84
CA THR A 32 8.96 -3.32 -9.75
C THR A 32 9.78 -4.55 -9.33
N GLY A 33 9.12 -5.69 -9.15
CA GLY A 33 9.80 -6.95 -8.84
C GLY A 33 10.81 -7.35 -9.92
N ALA A 34 10.41 -7.26 -11.19
CA ALA A 34 11.28 -7.53 -12.33
C ALA A 34 12.45 -6.54 -12.41
N TRP A 35 12.20 -5.25 -12.16
CA TRP A 35 13.25 -4.23 -12.12
C TRP A 35 14.30 -4.54 -11.04
N LEU A 36 13.86 -4.87 -9.83
CA LEU A 36 14.76 -5.17 -8.72
C LEU A 36 15.51 -6.49 -8.93
N GLY A 37 14.82 -7.52 -9.43
CA GLY A 37 15.38 -8.84 -9.71
C GLY A 37 16.39 -8.84 -10.85
N MET A 38 16.01 -8.29 -11.99
CA MET A 38 16.78 -8.39 -13.23
C MET A 38 17.86 -7.30 -13.35
N TYR A 39 17.59 -6.08 -12.88
CA TYR A 39 18.48 -4.93 -13.10
C TYR A 39 19.19 -4.46 -11.84
N ARG A 40 18.64 -4.69 -10.63
CA ARG A 40 19.26 -4.25 -9.38
C ARG A 40 19.96 -5.37 -8.59
N GLY A 41 20.08 -6.56 -9.17
CA GLY A 41 20.83 -7.68 -8.57
C GLY A 41 20.06 -8.47 -7.51
N GLY A 42 18.73 -8.31 -7.42
CA GLY A 42 17.87 -9.09 -6.53
C GLY A 42 17.51 -8.39 -5.21
N ILE A 43 16.93 -9.16 -4.29
CA ILE A 43 16.47 -8.68 -2.99
C ILE A 43 17.12 -9.58 -1.93
N ALA A 44 17.88 -8.99 -1.02
CA ALA A 44 18.50 -9.72 0.08
C ALA A 44 18.61 -8.82 1.32
N TRP A 45 18.27 -9.37 2.49
CA TRP A 45 18.22 -8.64 3.75
C TRP A 45 19.62 -8.32 4.29
N GLU A 46 20.57 -9.27 4.22
CA GLU A 46 21.95 -9.11 4.70
C GLU A 46 22.92 -8.78 3.57
N SER A 47 22.65 -7.73 2.79
CA SER A 47 23.58 -7.28 1.75
C SER A 47 23.37 -5.81 1.36
N ALA A 48 24.18 -5.30 0.43
CA ALA A 48 23.95 -4.00 -0.19
C ALA A 48 22.59 -3.92 -0.93
N LEU A 49 21.97 -5.06 -1.24
CA LEU A 49 20.64 -5.15 -1.86
C LEU A 49 19.50 -4.90 -0.87
N GLN A 50 19.79 -4.70 0.43
CA GLN A 50 18.76 -4.40 1.44
C GLN A 50 17.95 -3.15 1.06
N PHE A 51 18.57 -2.19 0.36
CA PHE A 51 17.87 -1.03 -0.19
C PHE A 51 16.75 -1.42 -1.18
N ASN A 52 16.89 -2.50 -1.94
CA ASN A 52 15.88 -2.95 -2.90
C ASN A 52 14.58 -3.43 -2.22
N VAL A 53 14.64 -3.80 -0.94
CA VAL A 53 13.44 -4.13 -0.13
C VAL A 53 12.55 -2.89 0.03
N HIS A 54 13.16 -1.70 0.19
CA HIS A 54 12.42 -0.46 0.43
C HIS A 54 11.41 -0.11 -0.68
N PRO A 55 11.79 0.07 -1.95
CA PRO A 55 10.85 0.44 -3.01
C PRO A 55 9.80 -0.66 -3.25
N LEU A 56 10.15 -1.94 -3.08
CA LEU A 56 9.18 -3.03 -3.23
C LEU A 56 8.10 -2.96 -2.13
N CYS A 57 8.53 -2.85 -0.87
CA CYS A 57 7.63 -2.74 0.27
C CYS A 57 6.76 -1.48 0.19
N MET A 58 7.30 -0.34 -0.24
CA MET A 58 6.52 0.89 -0.38
C MET A 58 5.45 0.79 -1.48
N ILE A 59 5.75 0.15 -2.61
CA ILE A 59 4.77 -0.05 -3.68
C ILE A 59 3.69 -1.06 -3.27
N ILE A 60 4.06 -2.17 -2.63
CA ILE A 60 3.06 -3.16 -2.19
C ILE A 60 2.19 -2.59 -1.07
N GLY A 61 2.80 -1.96 -0.05
CA GLY A 61 2.07 -1.44 1.11
C GLY A 61 1.28 -0.17 0.81
N LEU A 62 1.97 0.93 0.51
CA LEU A 62 1.36 2.26 0.44
C LEU A 62 0.66 2.58 -0.88
N VAL A 63 0.90 1.79 -1.94
CA VAL A 63 0.25 2.00 -3.24
C VAL A 63 -0.81 0.94 -3.50
N PHE A 64 -0.42 -0.33 -3.53
CA PHE A 64 -1.34 -1.41 -3.91
C PHE A 64 -2.36 -1.73 -2.81
N LEU A 65 -1.91 -2.18 -1.64
CA LEU A 65 -2.81 -2.57 -0.54
C LEU A 65 -3.60 -1.37 0.01
N GLN A 66 -2.97 -0.20 0.08
CA GLN A 66 -3.67 1.03 0.44
C GLN A 66 -4.78 1.39 -0.56
N GLY A 67 -4.53 1.23 -1.86
CA GLY A 67 -5.53 1.43 -2.90
C GLY A 67 -6.71 0.47 -2.75
N ASP A 68 -6.44 -0.80 -2.47
CA ASP A 68 -7.46 -1.83 -2.23
C ASP A 68 -8.32 -1.50 -1.01
N ALA A 69 -7.68 -1.08 0.09
CA ALA A 69 -8.36 -0.66 1.30
C ALA A 69 -9.33 0.52 1.05
N LEU A 70 -8.96 1.48 0.19
CA LEU A 70 -9.83 2.60 -0.19
C LEU A 70 -11.00 2.19 -1.10
N LEU A 71 -10.86 1.12 -1.87
CA LEU A 71 -11.90 0.61 -2.77
C LEU A 71 -12.83 -0.41 -2.13
N VAL A 72 -12.44 -1.03 -1.01
CA VAL A 72 -13.17 -2.14 -0.38
C VAL A 72 -14.64 -1.82 -0.09
N TYR A 73 -14.96 -0.61 0.40
CA TYR A 73 -16.33 -0.18 0.67
C TYR A 73 -17.16 0.06 -0.59
N ARG A 74 -16.51 0.34 -1.73
CA ARG A 74 -17.20 0.51 -3.02
C ARG A 74 -17.48 -0.82 -3.69
N VAL A 75 -16.55 -1.76 -3.59
CA VAL A 75 -16.67 -3.11 -4.16
C VAL A 75 -17.68 -3.94 -3.36
N PHE A 76 -17.52 -4.01 -2.04
CA PHE A 76 -18.35 -4.82 -1.15
C PHE A 76 -19.53 -4.02 -0.56
N ARG A 77 -20.22 -3.26 -1.42
CA ARG A 77 -21.32 -2.38 -1.00
C ARG A 77 -22.59 -3.14 -0.55
N ASN A 78 -22.72 -4.40 -0.96
CA ASN A 78 -23.88 -5.26 -0.65
C ASN A 78 -23.58 -6.23 0.49
N GLU A 79 -22.34 -6.27 0.97
CA GLU A 79 -21.93 -7.14 2.08
C GLU A 79 -22.28 -6.52 3.43
N ALA A 80 -22.24 -7.35 4.48
CA ALA A 80 -22.42 -6.89 5.85
C ALA A 80 -21.36 -5.82 6.19
N LYS A 81 -21.82 -4.64 6.66
CA LYS A 81 -20.95 -3.51 7.02
C LYS A 81 -19.81 -3.92 7.97
N ARG A 82 -20.07 -4.86 8.87
CA ARG A 82 -19.07 -5.41 9.80
C ARG A 82 -17.94 -6.13 9.06
N THR A 83 -18.27 -6.97 8.07
CA THR A 83 -17.28 -7.71 7.26
C THR A 83 -16.42 -6.76 6.45
N THR A 84 -17.04 -5.78 5.77
CA THR A 84 -16.31 -4.79 4.98
C THR A 84 -15.40 -3.92 5.85
N LYS A 85 -15.82 -3.58 7.08
CA LYS A 85 -15.00 -2.84 8.04
C LYS A 85 -13.80 -3.66 8.52
N VAL A 86 -13.98 -4.94 8.81
CA VAL A 86 -12.87 -5.83 9.20
C VAL A 86 -11.89 -5.98 8.04
N LEU A 87 -12.36 -6.21 6.81
CA LEU A 87 -11.49 -6.35 5.64
C LEU A 87 -10.70 -5.06 5.38
N HIS A 88 -11.36 -3.90 5.48
CA HIS A 88 -10.71 -2.60 5.38
C HIS A 88 -9.57 -2.42 6.40
N GLY A 89 -9.86 -2.68 7.68
CA GLY A 89 -8.86 -2.56 8.75
C GLY A 89 -7.70 -3.53 8.55
N LEU A 90 -7.98 -4.79 8.17
CA LEU A 90 -6.93 -5.77 7.89
C LEU A 90 -6.01 -5.32 6.75
N LEU A 91 -6.57 -4.78 5.66
CA LEU A 91 -5.78 -4.27 4.54
C LEU A 91 -4.88 -3.11 4.94
N HIS A 92 -5.37 -2.16 5.76
CA HIS A 92 -4.54 -1.07 6.26
C HIS A 92 -3.43 -1.55 7.22
N VAL A 93 -3.75 -2.47 8.13
CA VAL A 93 -2.74 -3.07 9.02
C VAL A 93 -1.66 -3.82 8.24
N PHE A 94 -2.03 -4.60 7.22
CA PHE A 94 -1.04 -5.26 6.36
C PHE A 94 -0.20 -4.25 5.58
N ALA A 95 -0.82 -3.21 5.02
CA ALA A 95 -0.11 -2.13 4.34
C ALA A 95 0.90 -1.44 5.28
N PHE A 96 0.49 -1.19 6.52
CA PHE A 96 1.34 -0.58 7.55
C PHE A 96 2.54 -1.44 7.90
N VAL A 97 2.32 -2.72 8.18
CA VAL A 97 3.42 -3.65 8.52
C VAL A 97 4.42 -3.76 7.38
N ILE A 98 3.95 -3.87 6.12
CA ILE A 98 4.83 -3.96 4.96
C ILE A 98 5.61 -2.66 4.75
N ALA A 99 4.95 -1.50 4.87
CA ALA A 99 5.61 -0.20 4.76
C ALA A 99 6.66 0.01 5.87
N LEU A 100 6.37 -0.44 7.10
CA LEU A 100 7.30 -0.41 8.23
C LEU A 100 8.55 -1.24 7.93
N VAL A 101 8.41 -2.45 7.37
CA VAL A 101 9.55 -3.28 6.94
C VAL A 101 10.41 -2.56 5.90
N GLY A 102 9.78 -1.90 4.91
CA GLY A 102 10.50 -1.10 3.92
C GLY A 102 11.26 0.08 4.52
N LEU A 103 10.72 0.70 5.56
CA LEU A 103 11.36 1.80 6.27
C LEU A 103 12.53 1.31 7.12
N VAL A 104 12.36 0.21 7.86
CA VAL A 104 13.45 -0.45 8.60
C VAL A 104 14.61 -0.80 7.64
N ALA A 105 14.30 -1.37 6.48
CA ALA A 105 15.32 -1.74 5.50
C ALA A 105 16.17 -0.55 5.02
N VAL A 106 15.58 0.64 4.83
CA VAL A 106 16.35 1.83 4.39
C VAL A 106 17.21 2.41 5.52
N PHE A 107 16.68 2.48 6.74
CA PHE A 107 17.44 2.96 7.91
C PHE A 107 18.60 2.02 8.26
N GLU A 108 18.37 0.71 8.21
CA GLU A 108 19.44 -0.27 8.41
C GLU A 108 20.50 -0.17 7.32
N HIS A 109 20.10 0.04 6.06
CA HIS A 109 21.03 0.22 4.96
C HIS A 109 21.91 1.47 5.14
N HIS A 110 21.31 2.61 5.50
CA HIS A 110 22.06 3.84 5.77
C HIS A 110 23.04 3.67 6.93
N ARG A 111 22.61 3.03 8.03
CA ARG A 111 23.46 2.72 9.19
C ARG A 111 24.64 1.83 8.81
N LYS A 112 24.43 0.77 8.01
CA LYS A 112 25.50 -0.13 7.54
C LYS A 112 26.50 0.59 6.61
N LYS A 113 26.05 1.61 5.87
CA LYS A 113 26.87 2.38 4.91
C LYS A 113 27.47 3.67 5.48
N GLY A 114 27.05 4.11 6.67
CA GLY A 114 27.45 5.38 7.27
C GLY A 114 26.85 6.61 6.59
N TYR A 115 25.71 6.48 5.89
CA TYR A 115 25.02 7.62 5.29
C TYR A 115 24.21 8.40 6.33
N ALA A 116 24.12 9.72 6.15
CA ALA A 116 23.23 10.53 6.97
C ALA A 116 21.77 10.20 6.65
N ASP A 117 20.98 9.94 7.69
CA ASP A 117 19.53 9.74 7.54
C ASP A 117 18.81 11.06 7.25
N LEU A 118 17.65 10.96 6.60
CA LEU A 118 16.69 12.06 6.41
C LEU A 118 17.23 13.34 5.75
N TYR A 119 18.25 13.24 4.90
CA TYR A 119 18.81 14.43 4.23
C TYR A 119 18.05 14.87 2.97
N SER A 120 17.15 14.03 2.44
CA SER A 120 16.47 14.28 1.17
C SER A 120 15.01 14.71 1.36
N LEU A 121 14.50 15.55 0.44
CA LEU A 121 13.07 15.90 0.42
C LEU A 121 12.17 14.67 0.34
N HIS A 122 12.58 13.64 -0.40
CA HIS A 122 11.86 12.37 -0.48
C HIS A 122 11.67 11.75 0.91
N SER A 123 12.71 11.73 1.73
CA SER A 123 12.65 11.15 3.07
C SER A 123 11.77 11.96 4.03
N TRP A 124 11.73 13.29 3.90
CA TRP A 124 10.83 14.15 4.69
C TRP A 124 9.37 13.90 4.33
N CYS A 125 9.06 13.91 3.04
CA CYS A 125 7.72 13.59 2.56
C CYS A 125 7.31 12.15 2.93
N GLY A 126 8.23 11.19 2.81
CA GLY A 126 8.00 9.79 3.15
C GLY A 126 7.66 9.59 4.62
N ILE A 127 8.44 10.19 5.53
CA ILE A 127 8.13 10.13 6.98
C ILE A 127 6.82 10.83 7.30
N LEU A 128 6.55 11.99 6.70
CA LEU A 128 5.27 12.68 6.90
C LEU A 128 4.09 11.80 6.47
N VAL A 129 4.16 11.19 5.28
CA VAL A 129 3.12 10.29 4.78
C VAL A 129 2.96 9.08 5.70
N PHE A 130 4.05 8.47 6.15
CA PHE A 130 4.00 7.33 7.06
C PHE A 130 3.39 7.69 8.43
N ALA A 131 3.73 8.86 8.98
CA ALA A 131 3.16 9.36 10.23
C ALA A 131 1.66 9.65 10.11
N LEU A 132 1.23 10.28 9.01
CA LEU A 132 -0.19 10.52 8.73
C LEU A 132 -0.94 9.20 8.52
N PHE A 133 -0.31 8.23 7.86
CA PHE A 133 -0.90 6.91 7.64
C PHE A 133 -1.11 6.16 8.96
N PHE A 134 -0.13 6.17 9.86
CA PHE A 134 -0.26 5.61 11.19
C PHE A 134 -1.39 6.29 11.99
N ALA A 135 -1.45 7.64 11.96
CA ALA A 135 -2.52 8.37 12.63
C ALA A 135 -3.91 8.04 12.07
N GLN A 136 -4.02 7.83 10.74
CA GLN A 136 -5.26 7.43 10.10
C GLN A 136 -5.70 6.02 10.51
N ASP A 137 -4.77 5.04 10.50
CA ASP A 137 -5.06 3.63 10.81
C ASP A 137 -5.61 3.45 12.23
N GLN A 138 -5.17 4.27 13.19
CA GLN A 138 -5.67 4.23 14.57
C GLN A 138 -7.08 4.83 14.76
N VAL A 139 -7.60 5.56 13.77
CA VAL A 139 -8.85 6.34 13.88
C VAL A 139 -10.04 5.69 13.15
N GLN A 140 -9.84 4.61 12.37
CA GLN A 140 -10.90 3.96 11.57
C GLN A 140 -11.59 2.76 12.25
#